data_AF-A0A7V4WKS1-F1
#
_entry.id   AF-A0A7V4WKS1-F1
#
_cell.length_a   1.000
_cell.length_b   1.000
_cell.length_c   1.000
_cell.angle_alpha   90.00
_cell.angle_beta   90.00
_cell.angle_gamma   90.00
#
_symmetry.space_group_name_H-M   'P 1'
#
loop_
_entity.id
_entity.type
_entity.pdbx_description
1 polymer ?
#
loop_
_entity_poly.entity_id
_entity_poly.type
_entity_poly.pdbx_seq_one_letter_code
_entity_poly.pdbx_strand_id
1 'polypeptide(L)'
;ARLFVAIREVLEEAIEERGTTIRDFRRTLGEEGNFQHLLAVYGKSHCPSCGTPIVRKVIASRSTYFCPRCQPLEGEGNPLVQE
;
A
#
# COMPACT_ATOMS: atom_id res chain seq x y z
N ALA A 1 -1.59 -2.93 19.35
CA ALA A 1 -2.37 -1.95 18.55
C ALA A 1 -1.62 -1.39 17.32
N ARG A 2 -0.57 -2.04 16.80
CA ARG A 2 0.29 -1.50 15.73
C ARG A 2 -0.47 -1.09 14.47
N LEU A 3 -1.41 -1.92 14.01
CA LEU A 3 -2.19 -1.65 12.81
C LEU A 3 -3.09 -0.40 12.98
N PHE A 4 -3.74 -0.25 14.13
CA PHE A 4 -4.61 0.89 14.41
C PHE A 4 -3.84 2.21 14.34
N VAL A 5 -2.66 2.25 14.96
CA VAL A 5 -1.78 3.43 14.94
C VAL A 5 -1.33 3.74 13.51
N ALA A 6 -0.81 2.74 12.78
CA ALA A 6 -0.35 2.94 11.41
C ALA A 6 -1.46 3.39 10.45
N ILE A 7 -2.70 2.90 10.62
CA ILE A 7 -3.85 3.37 9.81
C ILE A 7 -4.07 4.87 10.04
N ARG A 8 -4.04 5.32 11.29
CA ARG A 8 -4.25 6.74 11.61
C ARG A 8 -3.14 7.60 11.05
N GLU A 9 -1.89 7.25 11.29
CA GLU A 9 -0.71 7.99 10.80
C GLU A 9 -0.75 8.13 9.28
N VAL A 10 -0.95 7.03 8.55
CA VAL A 10 -1.02 7.05 7.08
C VAL A 10 -2.18 7.88 6.55
N LEU A 11 -3.34 7.86 7.21
CA LEU A 11 -4.49 8.67 6.80
C LEU A 11 -4.28 10.16 7.10
N GLU A 12 -3.67 10.49 8.24
CA GLU A 12 -3.34 11.86 8.63
C GLU A 12 -2.32 12.45 7.63
N GLU A 13 -1.23 11.74 7.32
CA GLU A 13 -0.25 12.15 6.29
C GLU A 13 -0.88 12.28 4.90
N ALA A 14 -1.76 11.36 4.51
CA ALA A 14 -2.43 11.43 3.22
C ALA A 14 -3.35 12.66 3.12
N ILE A 15 -3.97 13.09 4.20
CA ILE A 15 -4.80 14.31 4.23
C ILE A 15 -3.91 15.56 4.10
N GLU A 16 -2.79 15.60 4.81
CA GLU A 16 -1.80 16.69 4.74
C GLU A 16 -1.26 16.86 3.30
N GLU A 17 -0.97 15.74 2.63
CA GLU A 17 -0.51 15.69 1.24
C GLU A 17 -1.65 15.77 0.20
N ARG A 18 -2.86 16.14 0.62
CA ARG A 18 -4.02 16.34 -0.26
C ARG A 18 -4.42 15.10 -1.08
N GLY A 19 -4.15 13.92 -0.55
CA GLY A 19 -4.51 12.62 -1.10
C GLY A 19 -3.56 12.14 -2.19
N THR A 20 -3.95 11.04 -2.84
CA THR A 20 -3.16 10.39 -3.90
C THR A 20 -3.77 10.67 -5.26
N THR A 21 -2.95 11.14 -6.21
CA THR A 21 -3.31 11.20 -7.63
C THR A 21 -2.53 10.14 -8.41
N ILE A 22 -3.23 9.11 -8.89
CA ILE A 22 -2.60 7.99 -9.64
C ILE A 22 -2.90 8.10 -11.14
N ARG A 23 -4.14 8.44 -11.50
CA ARG A 23 -4.59 8.54 -12.89
C ARG A 23 -5.35 9.83 -13.12
N ASP A 24 -6.63 9.81 -12.83
CA ASP A 24 -7.64 10.79 -13.21
C ASP A 24 -8.21 11.57 -12.02
N PHE A 25 -8.01 11.09 -10.79
CA PHE A 25 -8.42 11.83 -9.60
C PHE A 25 -7.74 13.20 -9.58
N ARG A 26 -8.55 14.25 -9.43
CA ARG A 26 -8.14 15.65 -9.26
C ARG A 26 -9.08 16.31 -8.26
N ARG A 27 -8.59 17.32 -7.55
CA ARG A 27 -9.42 18.15 -6.68
C ARG A 27 -10.36 19.04 -7.50
N THR A 28 -11.29 19.71 -6.83
CA THR A 28 -12.30 20.57 -7.45
C THR A 28 -11.74 21.67 -8.35
N LEU A 29 -10.51 22.13 -8.07
CA LEU A 29 -9.80 23.14 -8.86
C LEU A 29 -8.78 22.54 -9.86
N GLY A 30 -8.83 21.23 -10.10
CA GLY A 30 -7.93 20.53 -11.02
C GLY A 30 -6.56 20.16 -10.44
N GLU A 31 -6.30 20.48 -9.17
CA GLU A 31 -5.03 20.17 -8.50
C GLU A 31 -4.86 18.67 -8.24
N GLU A 32 -3.61 18.21 -8.29
CA GLU A 32 -3.22 16.86 -7.85
C GLU A 32 -2.98 16.83 -6.34
N GLY A 33 -3.21 15.67 -5.73
CA GLY A 33 -2.63 15.32 -4.44
C GLY A 33 -1.18 14.87 -4.62
N ASN A 34 -0.43 14.77 -3.53
CA ASN A 34 1.01 14.44 -3.53
C ASN A 34 1.33 13.09 -2.90
N PHE A 35 0.38 12.44 -2.21
CA PHE A 35 0.66 11.26 -1.40
C PHE A 35 1.13 10.04 -2.21
N GLN A 36 0.89 10.00 -3.53
CA GLN A 36 1.43 8.96 -4.42
C GLN A 36 2.95 8.84 -4.35
N HIS A 37 3.65 9.94 -4.04
CA HIS A 37 5.10 9.96 -3.92
C HIS A 37 5.58 9.27 -2.63
N LEU A 38 4.73 9.23 -1.60
CA LEU A 38 5.02 8.64 -0.28
C LEU A 38 4.59 7.17 -0.15
N LEU A 39 3.88 6.61 -1.15
CA LEU A 39 3.45 5.21 -1.12
C LEU A 39 4.63 4.25 -1.00
N ALA A 40 4.67 3.45 0.07
CA ALA A 40 5.78 2.55 0.35
C ALA A 40 5.79 1.29 -0.55
N VAL A 41 4.62 0.76 -0.91
CA VAL A 41 4.49 -0.53 -1.63
C VAL A 41 3.62 -0.46 -2.88
N TYR A 42 2.56 0.34 -2.87
CA TYR A 42 1.63 0.42 -4.00
C TYR A 42 2.32 1.05 -5.21
N GLY A 43 2.34 0.33 -6.34
CA GLY A 43 3.02 0.79 -7.56
C GLY A 43 4.55 0.80 -7.48
N LYS A 44 5.16 0.19 -6.45
CA LYS A 44 6.62 0.10 -6.28
C LYS A 44 7.11 -1.31 -6.61
N SER A 45 8.35 -1.42 -7.10
CA SER A 45 8.98 -2.70 -7.44
C SER A 45 9.74 -3.34 -6.28
N HIS A 46 10.32 -2.54 -5.37
CA HIS A 46 11.15 -3.01 -4.26
C HIS A 46 10.75 -2.34 -2.95
N CYS A 47 10.85 -3.07 -1.84
CA CYS A 47 10.56 -2.57 -0.51
C CYS A 47 11.60 -1.52 -0.09
N PRO A 48 11.19 -0.31 0.34
CA PRO A 48 12.12 0.74 0.75
C PRO A 48 12.88 0.39 2.05
N SER A 49 12.35 -0.52 2.87
CA SER A 49 12.97 -0.89 4.15
C SER A 49 14.03 -1.99 4.02
N CYS A 50 13.85 -2.96 3.11
CA CYS A 50 14.74 -4.14 3.05
C CYS A 50 15.18 -4.54 1.63
N GLY A 51 14.77 -3.81 0.59
CA GLY A 51 15.12 -4.09 -0.80
C GLY A 51 14.46 -5.33 -1.42
N THR A 52 13.66 -6.10 -0.66
CA THR A 52 12.97 -7.29 -1.20
C THR A 52 11.92 -6.87 -2.25
N PRO A 53 11.81 -7.55 -3.40
CA PRO A 53 10.78 -7.27 -4.39
C PRO A 53 9.37 -7.28 -3.79
N ILE A 54 8.54 -6.30 -4.18
CA ILE A 54 7.15 -6.21 -3.75
C ILE A 54 6.30 -7.26 -4.48
N VAL A 55 5.46 -7.95 -3.73
CA VAL A 55 4.52 -8.95 -4.26
C VAL A 55 3.16 -8.31 -4.43
N ARG A 56 2.52 -8.59 -5.57
CA ARG A 56 1.10 -8.30 -5.82
C ARG A 56 0.29 -9.60 -5.71
N LYS A 57 -0.74 -9.61 -4.89
CA LYS A 57 -1.75 -10.68 -4.81
C LYS A 57 -3.13 -10.11 -5.12
N VAL A 58 -4.03 -10.90 -5.69
CA VAL A 58 -5.45 -10.55 -5.77
C VAL A 58 -6.18 -11.19 -4.59
N ILE A 59 -6.90 -10.39 -3.81
CA ILE A 59 -7.70 -10.83 -2.66
C ILE A 59 -9.09 -10.24 -2.85
N ALA A 60 -10.12 -11.09 -2.90
CA ALA A 60 -11.51 -10.66 -3.13
C ALA A 60 -11.63 -9.67 -4.31
N SER A 61 -11.03 -10.01 -5.45
CA SER A 61 -11.02 -9.19 -6.68
C SER A 61 -10.33 -7.82 -6.56
N ARG A 62 -9.54 -7.58 -5.50
CA ARG A 62 -8.74 -6.36 -5.33
C ARG A 62 -7.25 -6.68 -5.35
N SER A 63 -6.47 -5.81 -5.98
CA SER A 63 -5.01 -5.93 -5.96
C SER A 63 -4.47 -5.49 -4.60
N THR A 64 -3.67 -6.33 -3.97
CA THR A 64 -2.99 -6.09 -2.69
C THR A 64 -1.49 -6.18 -2.91
N TYR A 65 -0.74 -5.19 -2.42
CA TYR A 65 0.72 -5.10 -2.56
C TYR A 65 1.36 -5.17 -1.17
N PHE A 66 2.41 -5.97 -1.00
CA PHE A 66 3.11 -6.10 0.27
C PHE A 66 4.56 -6.59 0.09
N CYS A 67 5.39 -6.37 1.11
CA CYS A 67 6.73 -6.94 1.16
C CYS A 67 6.69 -8.29 1.89
N PRO A 68 7.04 -9.42 1.26
CA PRO A 68 6.94 -10.74 1.90
C PRO A 68 7.91 -10.91 3.07
N ARG A 69 8.99 -10.12 3.12
CA ARG A 69 9.96 -10.14 4.22
C ARG A 69 9.55 -9.27 5.41
N CYS A 70 9.07 -8.06 5.16
CA CYS A 70 8.68 -7.12 6.23
C CYS A 70 7.25 -7.39 6.76
N GLN A 71 6.41 -8.02 5.95
CA GLN A 71 5.03 -8.37 6.27
C GLN A 71 4.83 -9.86 5.97
N PRO A 72 5.44 -10.77 6.76
CA PRO A 72 5.25 -12.20 6.59
C PRO A 72 3.78 -12.55 6.80
N LEU A 73 3.30 -13.52 6.02
CA LEU A 73 1.97 -14.11 6.24
C LEU A 73 2.12 -15.12 7.38
N GLU A 74 1.49 -14.88 8.54
CA GLU A 74 1.51 -15.84 9.64
C GLU A 74 0.53 -17.00 9.39
N GLY A 75 0.96 -18.24 9.68
CA GLY A 75 0.13 -19.45 9.70
C GLY A 75 0.77 -20.67 9.01
N GLU A 76 1.25 -21.65 9.78
CA GLU A 76 1.44 -23.02 9.31
C GLU A 76 0.08 -23.64 8.98
N GLY A 77 -0.12 -24.03 7.71
CA GLY A 77 -1.38 -24.62 7.22
C GLY A 77 -2.19 -23.77 6.23
N ASN A 78 -1.61 -22.80 5.53
CA ASN A 78 -2.30 -22.13 4.41
C ASN A 78 -2.31 -23.04 3.17
N PRO A 79 -3.45 -23.64 2.76
CA PRO A 79 -3.47 -24.60 1.66
C PRO A 79 -3.42 -23.94 0.26
N LEU A 80 -3.47 -22.60 0.17
CA LEU A 80 -3.90 -21.92 -1.06
C LEU A 80 -3.12 -20.62 -1.34
N VAL A 81 -1.90 -20.80 -1.84
CA VAL A 81 -1.45 -20.03 -3.01
C VAL A 81 -1.79 -20.84 -4.28
N GLN A 82 -3.03 -21.29 -4.38
CA GLN A 82 -3.74 -21.91 -5.52
C GLN A 82 -5.21 -21.62 -5.19
N GLU A 83 -6.12 -21.03 -5.97
CA GLU A 83 -6.27 -20.72 -7.39
C GLU A 83 -6.27 -19.20 -7.66
#